data_AF-A0A062BKF3-F1
#
_entry.id   AF-A0A062BKF3-F1
#
_cell.length_a   1.000
_cell.length_b   1.000
_cell.length_c   1.000
_cell.angle_alpha   90.00
_cell.angle_beta   90.00
_cell.angle_gamma   90.00
#
_symmetry.space_group_name_H-M   'P 1'
#
loop_
_entity.id
_entity.type
_entity.pdbx_description
1 polymer ?
#
loop_
_entity_poly.entity_id
_entity_poly.type
_entity_poly.pdbx_seq_one_letter_code
_entity_poly.pdbx_strand_id
1 'polypeptide(L)'
;MAVPLLIAMAAVVNCAYAKEMSIDVTLKNLYADRDFDDATKPSVGSWSQGIIARAKGEHELTQDFALTFTGSVQYAQRLSDDKHLNDMILPFDPVTKEQASNYNKIAGSIGAKYKQHQLSWGNNG
;
A
#
# COMPACT_ATOMS: atom_id res chain seq x y z
N MET A 1 12.65 -17.40 6.55
CA MET A 1 11.90 -16.46 7.41
C MET A 1 12.85 -15.31 7.80
N ALA A 2 13.15 -14.39 6.89
CA ALA A 2 14.13 -13.31 7.13
C ALA A 2 13.90 -12.05 6.26
N VAL A 3 12.84 -12.02 5.47
CA VAL A 3 12.59 -10.95 4.49
C VAL A 3 11.92 -9.69 5.08
N PRO A 4 10.98 -9.75 6.06
CA PRO A 4 10.30 -8.53 6.50
C PRO A 4 11.18 -7.60 7.35
N LEU A 5 12.23 -8.11 8.00
CA LEU A 5 13.13 -7.30 8.83
C LEU A 5 14.09 -6.42 7.98
N LEU A 6 14.46 -6.89 6.79
CA LEU A 6 15.38 -6.20 5.89
C LEU A 6 14.73 -4.99 5.20
N ILE A 7 13.43 -5.07 4.91
CA ILE A 7 12.68 -3.97 4.29
C ILE A 7 12.46 -2.82 5.30
N ALA A 8 12.25 -3.16 6.58
CA ALA A 8 12.13 -2.16 7.64
C ALA A 8 13.47 -1.40 7.88
N MET A 9 14.62 -2.07 7.76
CA MET A 9 15.93 -1.42 7.95
C MET A 9 16.34 -0.53 6.77
N ALA A 10 15.96 -0.87 5.53
CA ALA A 10 16.26 -0.03 4.37
C ALA A 10 15.52 1.32 4.38
N ALA A 11 14.35 1.39 5.03
CA ALA A 11 13.59 2.64 5.17
C ALA A 11 14.23 3.66 6.14
N VAL A 12 15.20 3.24 6.96
CA VAL A 12 15.80 4.12 7.99
C VAL A 12 17.04 4.86 7.49
N VAL A 13 17.67 4.42 6.40
CA VAL A 13 19.03 4.86 6.04
C VAL A 13 19.09 6.16 5.22
N ASN A 14 17.97 6.71 4.71
CA ASN A 14 18.04 7.93 3.87
C ASN A 14 17.07 9.06 4.21
N CYS A 15 16.59 9.12 5.46
CA CYS A 15 15.64 10.14 5.90
C CYS A 15 16.28 11.27 6.72
N ALA A 16 17.54 11.61 6.40
CA ALA A 16 18.33 12.59 7.16
C ALA A 16 18.12 14.07 6.74
N TYR A 17 17.16 14.38 5.86
CA TYR A 17 17.01 15.73 5.26
C TYR A 17 15.62 16.38 5.39
N ALA A 18 14.64 15.72 6.00
CA ALA A 18 13.35 16.34 6.30
C ALA A 18 13.26 16.73 7.77
N LYS A 19 12.89 17.98 8.03
CA LYS A 19 12.75 18.53 9.39
C LYS A 19 11.68 17.77 10.18
N GLU A 20 10.64 17.35 9.48
CA GLU A 20 9.60 16.46 9.99
C GLU A 20 9.34 15.34 8.99
N MET A 21 9.44 14.10 9.46
CA MET A 21 9.08 12.93 8.69
C MET A 21 8.24 11.99 9.54
N SER A 22 7.08 11.60 9.00
CA SER A 22 6.20 10.60 9.57
C SER A 22 6.29 9.32 8.75
N ILE A 23 6.57 8.21 9.42
CA ILE A 23 6.50 6.86 8.84
C ILE A 23 5.41 6.09 9.54
N ASP A 24 4.44 5.61 8.77
CA ASP A 24 3.34 4.77 9.23
C ASP A 24 3.50 3.36 8.66
N VAL A 25 3.62 2.37 9.53
CA VAL A 25 3.64 0.95 9.15
C VAL A 25 2.34 0.30 9.60
N THR A 26 1.58 -0.27 8.66
CA THR A 26 0.33 -0.97 8.91
C THR A 26 0.47 -2.42 8.51
N LEU A 27 0.25 -3.34 9.45
CA LEU A 27 0.10 -4.76 9.19
C LEU A 27 -1.38 -5.07 9.06
N LYS A 28 -1.79 -5.74 7.98
CA LYS A 28 -3.20 -6.03 7.70
C LYS A 28 -3.38 -7.53 7.47
N ASN A 29 -4.12 -8.20 8.33
CA ASN A 29 -4.64 -9.54 8.06
C ASN A 29 -6.08 -9.38 7.59
N LEU A 30 -6.42 -9.92 6.43
CA LEU A 30 -7.75 -9.81 5.85
C LEU A 30 -8.24 -11.21 5.45
N TYR A 31 -9.25 -11.68 6.16
CA TYR A 31 -10.06 -12.83 5.78
C TYR A 31 -11.39 -12.31 5.26
N ALA A 32 -11.74 -12.65 4.02
CA ALA A 32 -13.01 -12.31 3.43
C ALA A 32 -13.55 -13.53 2.70
N ASP A 33 -14.80 -13.86 2.98
CA ASP A 33 -15.53 -14.91 2.30
C ASP A 33 -16.94 -14.42 2.00
N ARG A 34 -17.39 -14.67 0.78
CA ARG A 34 -18.71 -14.34 0.29
C ARG A 34 -19.33 -15.62 -0.23
N ASP A 35 -20.30 -16.09 0.53
CA ASP A 35 -21.16 -17.19 0.15
C ASP A 35 -22.42 -16.65 -0.54
N PHE A 36 -22.97 -17.42 -1.48
CA PHE A 36 -24.19 -17.07 -2.21
C PHE A 36 -25.26 -18.13 -1.93
N ASP A 37 -26.48 -17.68 -1.57
CA ASP A 37 -27.62 -18.59 -1.32
C ASP A 37 -28.04 -19.43 -2.54
N ASP A 38 -27.56 -19.06 -3.73
CA ASP A 38 -27.78 -19.78 -4.98
C ASP A 38 -26.73 -20.88 -5.14
N ALA A 39 -27.16 -22.15 -5.08
CA ALA A 39 -26.31 -23.33 -5.20
C ALA A 39 -25.51 -23.40 -6.52
N THR A 40 -25.85 -22.59 -7.52
CA THR A 40 -25.12 -22.50 -8.79
C THR A 40 -23.96 -21.51 -8.77
N LYS A 41 -23.83 -20.69 -7.72
CA LYS A 41 -22.80 -19.66 -7.60
C LYS A 41 -21.71 -20.09 -6.60
N PRO A 42 -20.46 -20.27 -7.05
CA PRO A 42 -19.37 -20.63 -6.15
C PRO A 42 -19.04 -19.50 -5.17
N SER A 43 -18.66 -19.87 -3.94
CA SER A 43 -18.15 -18.92 -2.94
C SER A 43 -16.90 -18.19 -3.45
N VAL A 44 -16.80 -16.88 -3.16
CA VAL A 44 -15.64 -16.07 -3.52
C VAL A 44 -15.02 -15.44 -2.28
N GLY A 45 -13.69 -15.38 -2.23
CA GLY A 45 -13.00 -14.88 -1.07
C GLY A 45 -11.53 -15.24 -1.07
N SER A 46 -10.80 -14.63 -0.15
CA SER A 46 -9.40 -14.95 0.08
C SER A 46 -8.98 -14.62 1.51
N TRP A 47 -7.94 -15.31 1.96
CA TRP A 47 -7.19 -14.94 3.14
C TRP A 47 -5.86 -14.34 2.70
N SER A 48 -5.55 -13.14 3.17
CA SER A 48 -4.32 -12.43 2.84
C SER A 48 -3.69 -11.77 4.05
N GLN A 49 -2.36 -11.71 4.04
CA GLN A 49 -1.57 -10.92 4.96
C GLN A 49 -0.80 -9.87 4.18
N GLY A 50 -0.95 -8.61 4.57
CA GLY A 50 -0.28 -7.50 3.96
C GLY A 50 0.47 -6.62 4.95
N ILE A 51 1.40 -5.86 4.39
CA ILE A 51 2.12 -4.78 5.03
C ILE A 51 2.03 -3.55 4.15
N ILE A 52 1.74 -2.40 4.76
CA ILE A 52 1.69 -1.11 4.10
C ILE A 52 2.64 -0.20 4.85
N ALA A 53 3.66 0.29 4.17
CA ALA A 53 4.54 1.33 4.67
C ALA A 53 4.19 2.64 3.96
N ARG A 54 3.92 3.71 4.72
CA ARG A 54 3.71 5.06 4.21
C ARG A 54 4.74 5.99 4.84
N ALA A 55 5.35 6.83 4.02
CA ALA A 55 6.23 7.88 4.46
C ALA A 55 5.67 9.22 3.98
N LYS A 56 5.70 10.21 4.85
CA LYS A 56 5.35 11.60 4.53
C LYS A 56 6.43 12.48 5.14
N GLY A 57 6.92 13.42 4.37
CA GLY A 57 7.85 14.42 4.89
C GLY A 57 7.54 15.81 4.38
N GLU A 58 7.93 16.78 5.19
CA GLU A 58 7.87 18.19 4.86
C GLU A 58 9.25 18.82 5.07
N HIS A 59 9.62 19.69 4.13
CA HIS A 59 10.85 20.45 4.19
C HIS A 59 10.54 21.93 3.99
N GLU A 60 10.68 22.70 5.05
CA GLU A 60 10.52 24.15 5.05
C GLU A 60 11.73 24.80 4.36
N LEU A 61 11.48 25.53 3.27
CA LEU A 61 12.49 26.34 2.59
C LEU A 61 12.51 27.77 3.13
N THR A 62 11.32 28.31 3.43
CA THR A 62 11.13 29.61 4.09
C THR A 62 9.98 29.52 5.09
N GLN A 63 9.72 30.58 5.87
CA GLN A 63 8.59 30.61 6.80
C GLN A 63 7.22 30.42 6.11
N ASP A 64 7.11 30.81 4.84
CA ASP A 64 5.87 30.74 4.07
C ASP A 64 5.87 29.61 3.03
N PHE A 65 7.00 28.95 2.77
CA PHE A 65 7.14 27.97 1.69
C PHE A 65 7.75 26.65 2.17
N ALA A 66 7.04 25.56 1.94
CA ALA A 66 7.48 24.21 2.24
C ALA A 66 7.27 23.26 1.06
N LEU A 67 8.19 22.32 0.87
CA LEU A 67 8.03 21.18 -0.02
C LEU A 67 7.52 19.99 0.78
N THR A 68 6.53 19.30 0.23
CA THR A 68 5.96 18.08 0.80
C THR A 68 6.27 16.92 -0.13
N PHE A 69 6.53 15.75 0.43
CA PHE A 69 6.68 14.53 -0.33
C PHE A 69 5.97 13.39 0.40
N THR A 70 5.32 12.52 -0.36
CA THR A 70 4.68 11.33 0.16
C THR A 70 5.10 10.12 -0.65
N GLY A 71 5.25 8.98 0.03
CA GLY A 71 5.57 7.70 -0.58
C GLY A 71 4.80 6.60 0.13
N SER A 72 4.38 5.58 -0.59
CA SER A 72 3.76 4.39 -0.02
C SER A 72 4.20 3.15 -0.78
N VAL A 73 4.43 2.09 -0.02
CA VAL A 73 4.69 0.74 -0.52
C VAL A 73 3.71 -0.19 0.17
N GLN A 74 2.94 -0.92 -0.61
CA GLN A 74 1.99 -1.91 -0.14
C GLN A 74 2.41 -3.27 -0.69
N TYR A 75 2.45 -4.26 0.17
CA TYR A 75 2.70 -5.64 -0.20
C TYR A 75 1.65 -6.53 0.45
N ALA A 76 1.05 -7.43 -0.32
CA ALA A 76 0.11 -8.42 0.16
C ALA A 76 0.49 -9.79 -0.37
N GLN A 77 0.38 -10.80 0.50
CA GLN A 77 0.56 -12.20 0.17
C GLN A 77 -0.75 -12.94 0.44
N ARG A 78 -1.19 -13.73 -0.54
CA ARG A 78 -2.33 -14.63 -0.38
C ARG A 78 -1.90 -15.86 0.41
N LEU A 79 -2.67 -16.19 1.43
CA LEU A 79 -2.47 -17.35 2.31
C LEU A 79 -3.49 -18.47 2.04
N SER A 80 -4.64 -18.14 1.44
CA SER A 80 -5.63 -19.13 1.01
C SER A 80 -5.28 -19.76 -0.33
N ASP A 81 -5.84 -20.94 -0.60
CA ASP A 81 -5.82 -21.53 -1.94
C ASP A 81 -6.51 -20.61 -2.96
N ASP A 82 -6.15 -20.77 -4.23
CA ASP A 82 -6.75 -19.99 -5.31
C ASP A 82 -8.17 -20.50 -5.56
N LYS A 83 -9.15 -19.61 -5.43
CA LYS A 83 -10.54 -19.94 -5.76
C LYS A 83 -10.85 -19.81 -7.26
N HIS A 84 -9.88 -19.38 -8.09
CA HIS A 84 -10.01 -19.13 -9.54
C HIS A 84 -11.14 -18.16 -9.91
N LEU A 85 -11.50 -17.31 -8.95
CA LEU A 85 -12.61 -16.38 -9.03
C LEU A 85 -12.15 -15.02 -8.52
N ASN A 86 -12.63 -13.96 -9.15
CA ASN A 86 -12.31 -12.60 -8.74
C ASN A 86 -12.96 -12.29 -7.37
N ASP A 87 -12.13 -12.11 -6.34
CA ASP A 87 -12.56 -11.76 -4.98
C ASP A 87 -12.69 -10.24 -4.76
N MET A 88 -12.32 -9.42 -5.76
CA MET A 88 -12.25 -7.95 -5.72
C MET A 88 -11.30 -7.38 -4.65
N ILE A 89 -10.48 -8.21 -4.03
CA ILE A 89 -9.54 -7.84 -2.95
C ILE A 89 -8.11 -7.94 -3.48
N LEU A 90 -7.79 -9.07 -4.11
CA LEU A 90 -6.52 -9.29 -4.78
C LEU A 90 -6.70 -9.07 -6.28
N PRO A 91 -5.64 -8.64 -7.00
CA PRO A 91 -5.69 -8.62 -8.44
C PRO A 91 -6.03 -10.01 -8.99
N PHE A 92 -6.95 -10.04 -9.94
CA PHE A 92 -7.38 -11.25 -10.64
C PHE A 92 -6.95 -11.15 -12.09
N ASP A 93 -6.27 -12.18 -12.59
CA ASP A 93 -5.93 -12.28 -14.01
C ASP A 93 -7.09 -12.96 -14.76
N PRO A 94 -7.80 -12.25 -15.65
CA PRO A 94 -8.95 -12.80 -16.37
C PRO A 94 -8.56 -13.80 -17.47
N VAL A 95 -7.28 -13.87 -17.86
CA VAL A 95 -6.77 -14.78 -18.89
C VAL A 95 -6.44 -16.14 -18.27
N THR A 96 -5.67 -16.15 -17.18
CA THR A 96 -5.30 -17.38 -16.46
C THR A 96 -6.37 -17.82 -15.46
N LYS A 97 -7.30 -16.93 -15.12
CA LYS A 97 -8.32 -17.11 -14.07
C LYS A 97 -7.71 -17.40 -12.70
N GLU A 98 -6.61 -16.74 -12.38
CA GLU A 98 -5.91 -16.93 -11.11
C GLU A 98 -5.95 -15.69 -10.25
N GLN A 99 -6.15 -15.90 -8.95
CA GLN A 99 -5.93 -14.85 -7.95
C GLN A 99 -4.44 -14.67 -7.74
N ALA A 100 -3.96 -13.43 -7.81
CA ALA A 100 -2.53 -13.15 -7.61
C ALA A 100 -2.04 -13.72 -6.27
N SER A 101 -0.94 -14.48 -6.32
CA SER A 101 -0.31 -15.06 -5.12
C SER A 101 0.40 -14.00 -4.27
N ASN A 102 0.86 -12.92 -4.92
CA ASN A 102 1.40 -11.73 -4.30
C ASN A 102 0.94 -10.46 -5.05
N TYR A 103 0.91 -9.34 -4.35
CA TYR A 103 0.62 -8.04 -4.94
C TYR A 103 1.49 -6.96 -4.31
N ASN A 104 2.06 -6.11 -5.14
CA ASN A 104 2.84 -4.95 -4.74
C ASN A 104 2.28 -3.68 -5.39
N LYS A 105 2.15 -2.62 -4.60
CA LYS A 105 1.77 -1.29 -5.07
C LYS A 105 2.76 -0.27 -4.54
N ILE A 106 3.29 0.55 -5.43
CA ILE A 106 4.16 1.69 -5.09
C ILE A 106 3.45 2.94 -5.56
N ALA A 107 3.33 3.94 -4.70
CA ALA A 107 2.79 5.24 -5.04
C ALA A 107 3.60 6.33 -4.36
N GLY A 108 3.68 7.50 -4.99
CA GLY A 108 4.34 8.65 -4.43
C GLY A 108 3.79 9.94 -5.01
N SER A 109 3.95 11.02 -4.26
CA SER A 109 3.60 12.35 -4.68
C SER A 109 4.62 13.37 -4.17
N ILE A 110 4.70 14.48 -4.88
CA ILE A 110 5.44 15.66 -4.46
C ILE A 110 4.47 16.83 -4.40
N GLY A 111 4.69 17.76 -3.51
CA GLY A 111 3.83 18.93 -3.37
C GLY A 111 4.58 20.14 -2.86
N ALA A 112 3.96 21.29 -3.01
CA ALA A 112 4.44 22.56 -2.51
C ALA A 112 3.33 23.22 -1.71
N LYS A 113 3.69 23.79 -0.57
CA LYS A 113 2.81 24.55 0.32
C LYS A 113 3.32 25.97 0.39
N TYR A 114 2.45 26.93 0.08
CA TYR A 114 2.72 28.35 0.20
C TYR A 114 1.61 29.01 1.04
N LYS A 115 1.94 29.45 2.25
CA LYS A 115 0.98 29.95 3.26
C LYS A 115 -0.16 28.95 3.50
N GLN A 116 -1.38 29.29 3.06
CA GLN A 116 -2.58 28.45 3.18
C GLN A 116 -2.87 27.63 1.93
N HIS A 117 -2.09 27.80 0.87
CA HIS A 117 -2.26 27.07 -0.38
C HIS A 117 -1.37 25.84 -0.40
N GLN A 118 -1.92 24.71 -0.80
CA GLN A 118 -1.18 23.47 -1.03
C GLN A 118 -1.48 22.97 -2.44
N LEU A 119 -0.43 22.61 -3.16
CA LEU A 119 -0.50 21.94 -4.45
C LEU A 119 0.26 20.62 -4.34
N SER A 120 -0.33 19.54 -4.80
CA SER A 120 0.30 18.22 -4.85
C SER A 120 0.15 17.61 -6.23
N TRP A 121 1.20 16.96 -6.70
CA TRP A 121 1.24 16.25 -7.97
C TRP A 121 1.72 14.81 -7.75
N GLY A 122 0.98 13.85 -8.30
CA GLY A 122 1.29 12.43 -8.20
C GLY A 122 0.12 11.62 -7.65
N ASN A 123 0.42 10.45 -7.11
CA ASN A 123 -0.60 9.53 -6.60
C ASN A 123 -0.49 9.45 -5.08
N ASN A 124 -1.53 9.93 -4.39
CA ASN A 124 -1.68 9.74 -2.96
C ASN A 124 -2.20 8.33 -2.71
N GLY A 125 -1.26 7.41 -2.49
CA GLY A 125 -1.52 5.98 -2.25
C GLY A 125 -2.13 5.65 -0.90
#